data_AF-A0A968YFK6-F1
#
_entry.id   AF-A0A968YFK6-F1
#
_cell.length_a   1.000
_cell.length_b   1.000
_cell.length_c   1.000
_cell.angle_alpha   90.00
_cell.angle_beta   90.00
_cell.angle_gamma   90.00
#
_symmetry.space_group_name_H-M   'P 1'
#
loop_
_entity.id
_entity.type
_entity.pdbx_description
1 polymer ?
#
loop_
_entity_poly.entity_id
_entity_poly.type
_entity_poly.pdbx_seq_one_letter_code
_entity_poly.pdbx_strand_id
1 'polypeptide(L)'
;MYPLVADGLMTVDKFGQQEQTPAGDGEQSSSSRPTTISLLYGNNIITGAVVEQSSSSRPTTIAVLNAGYFDPVNQQTTSHIQINGQVQANPQQNARLMENPDLQAYLPKILNRSEFRQYQCGQTVRYAITPHQHPLPPNCQLRYALGAGPQLLPKLTLQAEGFTDTVNGQVIRDAIGSNQPNARSAIALTQNGDILWVMVEQQSSAQPGLSLPALANFLKQQGAKTALNLDGGSSSALAYQGKVYTGQADPSGQSRVRPVKSVLILQEKASQ
;
A
#
# COMPACT_ATOMS: atom_id res chain seq x y z
N MET A 1 3.31 20.18 -14.86
CA MET A 1 4.37 19.24 -15.23
C MET A 1 5.38 19.22 -14.09
N TYR A 2 5.30 18.27 -13.16
CA TYR A 2 6.29 18.10 -12.08
C TYR A 2 7.16 16.88 -12.43
N PRO A 3 8.49 16.96 -12.26
CA PRO A 3 9.39 15.90 -12.71
C PRO A 3 9.21 14.63 -11.89
N LEU A 4 9.29 13.50 -12.59
CA LEU A 4 9.59 12.18 -12.06
C LEU A 4 10.97 12.24 -11.42
N VAL A 5 11.07 12.09 -10.10
CA VAL A 5 12.37 11.88 -9.46
C VAL A 5 12.61 10.37 -9.46
N ALA A 6 13.39 9.93 -10.44
CA ALA A 6 13.99 8.61 -10.48
C ALA A 6 15.50 8.76 -10.19
N ASP A 7 15.81 9.31 -9.01
CA ASP A 7 17.13 9.09 -8.41
C ASP A 7 16.99 7.86 -7.51
N GLY A 8 17.91 6.89 -7.65
CA GLY A 8 17.87 5.51 -7.12
C GLY A 8 17.74 5.31 -5.60
N LEU A 9 16.80 6.03 -4.97
CA LEU A 9 16.45 6.07 -3.56
C LEU A 9 14.94 5.99 -3.36
N MET A 10 14.15 6.46 -4.32
CA MET A 10 12.68 6.51 -4.24
C MET A 10 12.06 6.48 -5.64
N THR A 11 11.00 5.68 -5.81
CA THR A 11 10.11 5.77 -6.96
C THR A 11 8.77 6.30 -6.47
N VAL A 12 8.35 7.47 -6.97
CA VAL A 12 7.02 8.04 -6.74
C VAL A 12 6.32 8.12 -8.10
N ASP A 13 5.17 7.46 -8.23
CA ASP A 13 4.37 7.56 -9.44
C ASP A 13 2.94 8.04 -9.12
N LYS A 14 2.36 8.81 -10.05
CA LYS A 14 1.05 9.46 -9.93
C LYS A 14 0.08 8.81 -10.89
N PHE A 15 -0.98 8.20 -10.37
CA PHE A 15 -2.03 7.62 -11.20
C PHE A 15 -3.43 8.00 -10.74
N GLY A 16 -4.33 8.14 -11.72
CA GLY A 16 -5.76 8.33 -11.52
C GLY A 16 -6.18 9.80 -11.42
N GLN A 17 -6.45 10.44 -12.56
CA GLN A 17 -7.24 11.67 -12.54
C GLN A 17 -8.71 11.34 -12.25
N GLN A 18 -9.36 12.19 -11.45
CA GLN A 18 -10.82 12.20 -11.36
C GLN A 18 -11.37 12.72 -12.70
N GLU A 19 -12.20 11.94 -13.39
CA GLU A 19 -12.91 12.42 -14.57
C GLU A 19 -13.86 13.56 -14.16
N GLN A 20 -13.50 14.79 -14.53
CA GLN A 20 -14.40 15.94 -14.61
C GLN A 20 -14.35 16.44 -16.05
N THR A 21 -15.44 16.25 -16.80
CA THR A 21 -15.63 16.94 -18.08
C THR A 21 -16.05 18.40 -17.82
N PRO A 22 -15.35 19.35 -18.44
CA PRO A 22 -16.06 20.33 -19.25
C PRO A 22 -15.44 20.49 -20.65
N ALA A 23 -16.30 20.86 -21.59
CA ALA A 23 -15.98 21.11 -22.99
C ALA A 23 -15.06 22.33 -23.18
N GLY A 24 -14.20 22.28 -24.20
CA GLY A 24 -13.56 23.47 -24.79
C GLY A 24 -12.07 23.35 -25.04
N ASP A 25 -11.74 23.12 -26.32
CA ASP A 25 -10.55 23.55 -27.06
C ASP A 25 -9.13 23.09 -26.64
N GLY A 26 -8.62 22.14 -27.44
CA GLY A 26 -7.37 22.36 -28.18
C GLY A 26 -6.05 22.38 -27.42
N GLU A 27 -5.63 21.24 -26.87
CA GLU A 27 -4.21 20.97 -26.64
C GLU A 27 -3.93 19.48 -26.86
N GLN A 28 -2.88 19.16 -27.62
CA GLN A 28 -2.44 17.79 -27.91
C GLN A 28 -2.01 17.09 -26.61
N SER A 29 -2.99 16.54 -25.91
CA SER A 29 -2.83 15.63 -24.78
C SER A 29 -2.36 14.28 -25.33
N SER A 30 -1.20 13.80 -24.88
CA SER A 30 -0.85 12.40 -25.05
C SER A 30 -1.95 11.58 -24.37
N SER A 31 -2.82 10.96 -25.19
CA SER A 31 -3.97 10.17 -24.76
C SER A 31 -3.52 8.97 -23.93
N SER A 32 -3.28 9.18 -22.63
CA SER A 32 -3.02 8.09 -21.68
C SER A 32 -4.29 7.27 -21.54
N ARG A 33 -4.20 5.95 -21.79
CA ARG A 33 -5.34 5.04 -21.62
C ARG A 33 -5.82 5.10 -20.16
N PRO A 34 -7.14 5.02 -19.91
CA PRO A 34 -7.67 5.06 -18.56
C PRO A 34 -7.10 3.89 -17.75
N THR A 35 -6.62 4.15 -16.53
CA THR A 35 -6.03 3.13 -15.66
C THR A 35 -6.99 2.71 -14.54
N THR A 36 -6.72 1.56 -13.93
CA THR A 36 -7.44 1.07 -12.76
C THR A 36 -6.49 0.42 -11.77
N ILE A 37 -6.82 0.50 -10.49
CA ILE A 37 -6.13 -0.21 -9.42
C ILE A 37 -6.98 -1.42 -9.04
N SER A 38 -6.37 -2.59 -9.07
CA SER A 38 -6.93 -3.85 -8.58
C SER A 38 -6.08 -4.40 -7.44
N LEU A 39 -6.66 -5.31 -6.67
CA LEU A 39 -6.03 -5.99 -5.54
C LEU A 39 -5.92 -7.47 -5.87
N LEU A 40 -4.74 -8.05 -5.65
CA LEU A 40 -4.52 -9.48 -5.73
C LEU A 40 -4.13 -10.01 -4.35
N TYR A 41 -4.75 -11.13 -3.95
CA TYR A 41 -4.43 -11.88 -2.73
C TYR A 41 -4.30 -13.36 -3.06
N GLY A 42 -3.31 -14.01 -2.45
CA GLY A 42 -3.02 -15.41 -2.71
C GLY A 42 -1.73 -15.87 -2.05
N ASN A 43 -1.27 -17.06 -2.42
CA ASN A 43 -0.03 -17.63 -1.90
C ASN A 43 1.14 -17.37 -2.87
N ASN A 44 2.32 -17.12 -2.31
CA ASN A 44 3.58 -17.02 -3.04
C ASN A 44 3.58 -15.99 -4.19
N ILE A 45 2.97 -14.82 -3.97
CA ILE A 45 2.97 -13.77 -5.00
C ILE A 45 4.37 -13.16 -5.08
N ILE A 46 4.98 -13.21 -6.27
CA ILE A 46 6.24 -12.52 -6.58
C ILE A 46 5.90 -11.26 -7.39
N THR A 47 6.19 -10.08 -6.84
CA THR A 47 5.84 -8.78 -7.44
C THR A 47 6.25 -8.65 -8.91
N GLY A 48 7.47 -9.08 -9.28
CA GLY A 48 7.95 -9.05 -10.67
C GLY A 48 7.19 -9.99 -11.61
N ALA A 49 6.86 -11.20 -11.14
CA ALA A 49 6.16 -12.20 -11.95
C ALA A 49 4.72 -11.78 -12.29
N VAL A 50 4.11 -10.89 -11.49
CA VAL A 50 2.77 -10.35 -11.77
C VAL A 50 2.78 -9.45 -13.00
N VAL A 51 3.88 -8.74 -13.28
CA VAL A 51 4.03 -7.92 -14.48
C VAL A 51 4.20 -8.81 -15.73
N GLU A 52 4.94 -9.91 -15.61
CA GLU A 52 5.24 -10.82 -16.72
C GLU A 52 4.04 -11.67 -17.19
N GLN A 53 2.96 -11.76 -16.41
CA GLN A 53 1.77 -12.57 -16.73
C GLN A 53 0.79 -11.92 -17.73
N SER A 54 1.22 -10.91 -18.51
CA SER A 54 0.40 -10.26 -19.53
C SER A 54 0.19 -11.18 -20.76
N SER A 55 -1.02 -11.74 -20.89
CA SER A 55 -1.49 -12.38 -22.13
C SER A 55 -2.24 -11.37 -23.00
N SER A 56 -2.40 -11.66 -24.30
CA SER A 56 -3.18 -10.85 -25.26
C SER A 56 -4.66 -10.63 -24.88
N SER A 57 -5.15 -11.32 -23.84
CA SER A 57 -6.50 -11.25 -23.29
C SER A 57 -6.59 -10.58 -21.91
N ARG A 58 -5.48 -10.10 -21.33
CA ARG A 58 -5.44 -9.47 -20.01
C ARG A 58 -5.07 -7.98 -20.11
N PRO A 59 -5.61 -7.13 -19.22
CA PRO A 59 -5.23 -5.73 -19.14
C PRO A 59 -3.72 -5.58 -18.91
N THR A 60 -3.07 -4.63 -19.60
CA THR A 60 -1.63 -4.38 -19.48
C THR A 60 -1.30 -3.90 -18.06
N THR A 61 -0.49 -4.66 -17.33
CA THR A 61 0.01 -4.26 -16.01
C THR A 61 1.11 -3.22 -16.16
N ILE A 62 0.92 -2.05 -15.53
CA ILE A 62 1.87 -0.94 -15.54
C ILE A 62 2.81 -1.04 -14.33
N ALA A 63 2.23 -1.27 -13.15
CA ALA A 63 2.94 -1.30 -11.88
C ALA A 63 2.35 -2.32 -10.90
N VAL A 64 3.19 -2.86 -10.01
CA VAL A 64 2.79 -3.75 -8.92
C VAL A 64 3.53 -3.36 -7.65
N LEU A 65 2.83 -3.15 -6.55
CA LEU A 65 3.40 -2.81 -5.24
C LEU A 65 2.96 -3.85 -4.20
N ASN A 66 3.88 -4.28 -3.33
CA ASN A 66 3.52 -5.12 -2.19
C ASN A 66 2.52 -4.40 -1.26
N ALA A 67 1.67 -5.17 -0.59
CA ALA A 67 0.49 -4.62 0.07
C ALA A 67 0.41 -4.96 1.57
N GLY A 68 -0.57 -5.78 1.97
CA GLY A 68 -0.92 -6.04 3.36
C GLY A 68 0.03 -7.00 4.06
N TYR A 69 -0.03 -6.97 5.39
CA TYR A 69 0.80 -7.78 6.27
C TYR A 69 0.35 -9.25 6.31
N PHE A 70 1.31 -10.10 6.67
CA PHE A 70 1.10 -11.51 6.94
C PHE A 70 2.05 -12.01 8.03
N ASP A 71 1.69 -13.11 8.68
CA ASP A 71 2.58 -13.79 9.61
C ASP A 71 3.57 -14.66 8.81
N PRO A 72 4.89 -14.42 8.91
CA PRO A 72 5.87 -15.15 8.13
C PRO A 72 6.03 -16.62 8.55
N VAL A 73 5.52 -17.03 9.71
CA VAL A 73 5.64 -18.39 10.24
C VAL A 73 4.53 -19.29 9.70
N ASN A 74 3.26 -18.90 9.86
CA ASN A 74 2.13 -19.70 9.38
C ASN A 74 1.58 -19.23 8.02
N GLN A 75 2.13 -18.15 7.47
CA GLN A 75 1.73 -17.59 6.18
C GLN A 75 0.27 -17.15 6.12
N GLN A 76 -0.40 -16.96 7.26
CA GLN A 76 -1.75 -16.42 7.31
C GLN A 76 -1.69 -14.89 7.31
N THR A 77 -2.72 -14.24 6.74
CA THR A 77 -2.77 -12.78 6.74
C THR A 77 -2.88 -12.23 8.17
N THR A 78 -2.42 -11.00 8.36
CA THR A 78 -2.74 -10.16 9.53
C THR A 78 -3.49 -8.89 9.11
N SER A 79 -3.97 -8.86 7.87
CA SER A 79 -4.70 -7.77 7.24
C SER A 79 -6.10 -8.22 6.84
N HIS A 80 -7.08 -7.32 6.96
CA HIS A 80 -8.38 -7.49 6.30
C HIS A 80 -8.22 -7.30 4.80
N ILE A 81 -8.76 -8.21 4.00
CA ILE A 81 -8.69 -8.12 2.53
C ILE A 81 -10.06 -8.43 1.95
N GLN A 82 -10.58 -7.49 1.16
CA GLN A 82 -11.84 -7.62 0.43
C GLN A 82 -11.60 -7.34 -1.05
N ILE A 83 -12.07 -8.26 -1.90
CA ILE A 83 -11.95 -8.17 -3.36
C ILE A 83 -13.34 -8.30 -3.98
N ASN A 84 -13.73 -7.31 -4.79
CA ASN A 84 -15.07 -7.19 -5.37
C ASN A 84 -16.20 -7.36 -4.35
N GLY A 85 -16.05 -6.74 -3.17
CA GLY A 85 -17.03 -6.82 -2.09
C GLY A 85 -17.03 -8.14 -1.33
N GLN A 86 -16.18 -9.12 -1.67
CA GLN A 86 -16.09 -10.41 -1.00
C GLN A 86 -14.87 -10.47 -0.07
N VAL A 87 -15.06 -10.91 1.17
CA VAL A 87 -13.95 -11.10 2.12
C VAL A 87 -13.07 -12.25 1.62
N GLN A 88 -11.82 -11.93 1.30
CA GLN A 88 -10.82 -12.90 0.84
C GLN A 88 -9.88 -13.33 1.96
N ALA A 89 -9.65 -12.45 2.93
CA ALA A 89 -8.78 -12.72 4.06
C ALA A 89 -9.25 -11.96 5.30
N ASN A 90 -9.24 -12.63 6.45
CA ASN A 90 -9.62 -12.04 7.74
C ASN A 90 -8.55 -12.39 8.79
N PRO A 91 -7.94 -11.39 9.46
CA PRO A 91 -6.93 -11.62 10.51
C PRO A 91 -7.47 -12.42 11.70
N GLN A 92 -8.79 -12.44 11.94
CA GLN A 92 -9.40 -13.27 12.99
C GLN A 92 -9.26 -14.77 12.73
N GLN A 93 -8.95 -15.18 11.51
CA GLN A 93 -8.67 -16.57 11.16
C GLN A 93 -7.21 -16.96 11.44
N ASN A 94 -6.37 -16.01 11.85
CA ASN A 94 -4.98 -16.25 12.16
C ASN A 94 -4.79 -16.62 13.63
N ALA A 95 -4.69 -17.92 13.93
CA ALA A 95 -4.55 -18.41 15.30
C ALA A 95 -3.31 -17.85 16.02
N ARG A 96 -2.17 -17.72 15.32
CA ARG A 96 -0.94 -17.13 15.89
C ARG A 96 -1.11 -15.65 16.24
N LEU A 97 -2.03 -14.93 15.60
CA LEU A 97 -2.40 -13.57 15.99
C LEU A 97 -3.40 -13.58 17.15
N MET A 98 -4.48 -14.36 17.01
CA MET A 98 -5.64 -14.32 17.91
C MET A 98 -5.39 -14.96 19.27
N GLU A 99 -4.52 -15.96 19.34
CA GLU A 99 -4.20 -16.71 20.57
C GLU A 99 -2.91 -16.21 21.24
N ASN A 100 -2.27 -15.18 20.68
CA ASN A 100 -1.03 -14.64 21.25
C ASN A 100 -1.34 -13.87 22.55
N PRO A 101 -0.81 -14.32 23.71
CA PRO A 101 -1.08 -13.67 25.01
C PRO A 101 -0.58 -12.22 25.05
N ASP A 102 0.56 -11.92 24.41
CA ASP A 102 1.16 -10.59 24.39
C ASP A 102 0.35 -9.60 23.53
N LEU A 103 -0.52 -10.09 22.66
CA LEU A 103 -1.32 -9.28 21.75
C LEU A 103 -2.75 -9.06 22.21
N GLN A 104 -3.24 -9.79 23.24
CA GLN A 104 -4.65 -9.76 23.66
C GLN A 104 -5.17 -8.34 23.93
N ALA A 105 -4.42 -7.54 24.69
CA ALA A 105 -4.79 -6.16 25.01
C ALA A 105 -4.83 -5.23 23.77
N TYR A 106 -4.20 -5.62 22.68
CA TYR A 106 -4.09 -4.84 21.45
C TYR A 106 -5.02 -5.34 20.34
N LEU A 107 -5.63 -6.53 20.46
CA LEU A 107 -6.49 -7.11 19.42
C LEU A 107 -7.58 -6.16 18.93
N PRO A 108 -8.33 -5.42 19.79
CA PRO A 108 -9.32 -4.46 19.31
C PRO A 108 -8.73 -3.37 18.39
N LYS A 109 -7.49 -2.93 18.66
CA LYS A 109 -6.78 -1.95 17.84
C LYS A 109 -6.25 -2.57 16.54
N ILE A 110 -5.70 -3.79 16.63
CA ILE A 110 -5.14 -4.53 15.49
C ILE A 110 -6.24 -4.86 14.47
N LEU A 111 -7.39 -5.34 14.95
CA LEU A 111 -8.52 -5.72 14.10
C LEU A 111 -9.25 -4.51 13.50
N ASN A 112 -8.94 -3.29 13.95
CA ASN A 112 -9.48 -2.03 13.43
C ASN A 112 -8.41 -1.14 12.78
N ARG A 113 -7.32 -1.75 12.28
CA ARG A 113 -6.27 -1.02 11.54
C ARG A 113 -6.82 -0.35 10.29
N SER A 114 -6.07 0.65 9.82
CA SER A 114 -6.43 1.42 8.64
C SER A 114 -6.33 0.59 7.37
N GLU A 115 -7.25 0.86 6.45
CA GLU A 115 -7.37 0.21 5.17
C GLU A 115 -7.29 1.22 4.03
N PHE A 116 -6.65 0.83 2.92
CA PHE A 116 -6.86 1.48 1.64
C PHE A 116 -8.11 0.88 0.99
N ARG A 117 -9.10 1.73 0.70
CA ARG A 117 -10.40 1.31 0.16
C ARG A 117 -10.68 1.93 -1.20
N GLN A 118 -11.28 1.14 -2.08
CA GLN A 118 -11.89 1.59 -3.32
C GLN A 118 -13.39 1.37 -3.25
N TYR A 119 -14.16 2.41 -3.56
CA TYR A 119 -15.62 2.38 -3.60
C TYR A 119 -16.14 2.64 -5.02
N GLN A 120 -17.25 2.00 -5.36
CA GLN A 120 -18.09 2.37 -6.50
C GLN A 120 -19.27 3.20 -5.99
N CYS A 121 -19.35 4.47 -6.37
CA CYS A 121 -20.40 5.41 -5.96
C CYS A 121 -21.14 5.92 -7.22
N GLY A 122 -22.22 5.25 -7.60
CA GLY A 122 -22.85 5.48 -8.91
C GLY A 122 -21.88 5.13 -10.04
N GLN A 123 -21.52 6.10 -10.89
CA GLN A 123 -20.54 5.92 -11.97
C GLN A 123 -19.10 6.28 -11.54
N THR A 124 -18.90 6.84 -10.35
CA THR A 124 -17.60 7.33 -9.89
C THR A 124 -16.89 6.31 -9.01
N VAL A 125 -15.60 6.11 -9.25
CA VAL A 125 -14.72 5.37 -8.33
C VAL A 125 -14.12 6.35 -7.32
N ARG A 126 -14.19 6.02 -6.04
CA ARG A 126 -13.60 6.83 -4.96
C ARG A 126 -12.62 6.01 -4.13
N TYR A 127 -11.59 6.66 -3.64
CA TYR A 127 -10.62 6.05 -2.74
C TYR A 127 -10.64 6.72 -1.37
N ALA A 128 -10.36 5.95 -0.33
CA ALA A 128 -10.15 6.49 1.01
C ALA A 128 -9.13 5.63 1.78
N ILE A 129 -8.52 6.26 2.78
CA ILE A 129 -7.78 5.57 3.84
C ILE A 129 -8.58 5.77 5.12
N THR A 130 -9.01 4.68 5.75
CA THR A 130 -9.87 4.73 6.93
C THR A 130 -9.81 3.43 7.75
N PRO A 131 -10.08 3.43 9.06
CA PRO A 131 -10.15 2.21 9.87
C PRO A 131 -11.13 1.16 9.32
N HIS A 132 -10.84 -0.12 9.55
CA HIS A 132 -11.69 -1.25 9.12
C HIS A 132 -13.17 -1.12 9.54
N GLN A 133 -13.45 -0.62 10.73
CA GLN A 133 -14.82 -0.46 11.24
C GLN A 133 -15.49 0.83 10.78
N HIS A 134 -14.80 1.68 10.00
CA HIS A 134 -15.41 2.91 9.50
C HIS A 134 -16.55 2.58 8.52
N PRO A 135 -17.73 3.22 8.67
CA PRO A 135 -18.90 2.89 7.86
C PRO A 135 -18.66 3.18 6.38
N LEU A 136 -19.39 2.46 5.54
CA LEU A 136 -19.40 2.74 4.10
C LEU A 136 -20.06 4.10 3.84
N PRO A 137 -19.51 4.91 2.90
CA PRO A 137 -20.20 6.12 2.47
C PRO A 137 -21.60 5.79 1.91
N PRO A 138 -22.61 6.63 2.13
CA PRO A 138 -23.93 6.44 1.55
C PRO A 138 -23.87 6.31 0.02
N ASN A 139 -24.72 5.44 -0.54
CA ASN A 139 -24.83 5.20 -1.99
C ASN A 139 -23.52 4.70 -2.64
N CYS A 140 -22.62 4.11 -1.86
CA CYS A 140 -21.38 3.52 -2.34
C CYS A 140 -21.28 2.04 -1.98
N GLN A 141 -20.70 1.25 -2.88
CA GLN A 141 -20.35 -0.15 -2.64
C GLN A 141 -18.84 -0.29 -2.48
N LEU A 142 -18.39 -1.04 -1.47
CA LEU A 142 -16.99 -1.37 -1.27
C LEU A 142 -16.53 -2.38 -2.33
N ARG A 143 -15.57 -1.98 -3.16
CA ARG A 143 -14.99 -2.83 -4.22
C ARG A 143 -13.74 -3.53 -3.71
N TYR A 144 -12.79 -2.76 -3.19
CA TYR A 144 -11.55 -3.28 -2.61
C TYR A 144 -11.33 -2.70 -1.22
N ALA A 145 -10.86 -3.53 -0.30
CA ALA A 145 -10.30 -3.09 0.97
C ALA A 145 -9.00 -3.85 1.24
N LEU A 146 -7.97 -3.10 1.61
CA LEU A 146 -6.66 -3.62 1.95
C LEU A 146 -6.23 -3.04 3.29
N GLY A 147 -6.29 -3.84 4.34
CA GLY A 147 -5.74 -3.51 5.64
C GLY A 147 -4.23 -3.50 5.64
N ALA A 148 -3.63 -2.51 6.28
CA ALA A 148 -2.20 -2.45 6.53
C ALA A 148 -1.94 -1.61 7.79
N GLY A 149 -1.32 -0.44 7.63
CA GLY A 149 -1.14 0.52 8.70
C GLY A 149 0.32 0.66 9.15
N PRO A 150 0.61 1.64 10.02
CA PRO A 150 -0.33 2.66 10.49
C PRO A 150 -0.74 3.63 9.37
N GLN A 151 -1.85 4.33 9.56
CA GLN A 151 -2.08 5.58 8.83
C GLN A 151 -0.97 6.58 9.18
N LEU A 152 -0.40 7.19 8.15
CA LEU A 152 0.71 8.15 8.23
C LEU A 152 0.20 9.60 8.25
N LEU A 153 -0.79 9.90 7.42
CA LEU A 153 -1.36 11.25 7.25
C LEU A 153 -2.89 11.21 7.32
N PRO A 154 -3.54 12.28 7.83
CA PRO A 154 -2.95 13.54 8.30
C PRO A 154 -2.29 13.45 9.69
N LYS A 155 -2.46 12.31 10.37
CA LYS A 155 -1.89 12.02 11.68
C LYS A 155 -1.34 10.60 11.67
N LEU A 156 -0.16 10.42 12.28
CA LEU A 156 0.43 9.11 12.50
C LEU A 156 -0.31 8.37 13.62
N THR A 157 -0.83 7.17 13.34
CA THR A 157 -1.76 6.43 14.21
C THR A 157 -1.16 5.22 14.93
N LEU A 158 0.18 5.16 15.05
CA LEU A 158 0.92 4.02 15.63
C LEU A 158 0.28 3.38 16.87
N GLN A 159 0.02 4.17 17.91
CA GLN A 159 -0.56 3.64 19.16
C GLN A 159 -2.05 3.34 19.06
N ALA A 160 -2.79 4.10 18.23
CA ALA A 160 -4.22 3.90 18.01
C ALA A 160 -4.50 2.58 17.26
N GLU A 161 -3.57 2.19 16.38
CA GLU A 161 -3.61 0.98 15.57
C GLU A 161 -2.81 -0.20 16.17
N GLY A 162 -2.32 -0.05 17.41
CA GLY A 162 -1.62 -1.11 18.14
C GLY A 162 -0.29 -1.52 17.51
N PHE A 163 0.41 -0.61 16.83
CA PHE A 163 1.79 -0.82 16.37
C PHE A 163 2.79 -0.49 17.47
N THR A 164 2.52 0.54 18.27
CA THR A 164 3.34 0.88 19.44
C THR A 164 2.53 0.85 20.72
N ASP A 165 3.23 0.71 21.84
CA ASP A 165 2.71 1.06 23.15
C ASP A 165 3.76 1.78 24.00
N THR A 166 3.29 2.68 24.86
CA THR A 166 4.13 3.60 25.63
C THR A 166 3.67 3.62 27.08
N VAL A 167 4.59 3.40 28.01
CA VAL A 167 4.36 3.51 29.46
C VAL A 167 5.35 4.52 30.03
N ASN A 168 4.86 5.50 30.78
CA ASN A 168 5.68 6.57 31.37
C ASN A 168 6.58 7.31 30.36
N GLY A 169 6.09 7.48 29.12
CA GLY A 169 6.85 8.13 28.04
C GLY A 169 7.90 7.25 27.35
N GLN A 170 8.08 6.00 27.78
CA GLN A 170 8.96 5.02 27.14
C GLN A 170 8.18 4.06 26.26
N VAL A 171 8.65 3.85 25.03
CA VAL A 171 8.07 2.87 24.11
C VAL A 171 8.44 1.47 24.61
N ILE A 172 7.45 0.74 25.13
CA ILE A 172 7.62 -0.63 25.61
C ILE A 172 7.37 -1.67 24.51
N ARG A 173 6.75 -1.24 23.41
CA ARG A 173 6.45 -2.09 22.25
C ARG A 173 6.52 -1.27 20.97
N ASP A 174 7.19 -1.79 19.96
CA ASP A 174 7.22 -1.25 18.60
C ASP A 174 7.26 -2.41 17.59
N ALA A 175 6.10 -2.78 17.06
CA ALA A 175 5.94 -4.00 16.26
C ALA A 175 6.64 -3.94 14.90
N ILE A 176 6.98 -2.75 14.39
CA ILE A 176 7.48 -2.54 13.02
C ILE A 176 8.68 -1.58 12.93
N GLY A 177 9.34 -1.31 14.06
CA GLY A 177 10.51 -0.43 14.15
C GLY A 177 10.20 0.97 13.63
N SER A 178 9.17 1.61 14.18
CA SER A 178 8.53 2.82 13.69
C SER A 178 9.47 4.02 13.59
N ASN A 179 10.41 4.15 14.53
CA ASN A 179 11.37 5.26 14.59
C ASN A 179 12.72 4.96 13.93
N GLN A 180 12.94 3.73 13.47
CA GLN A 180 14.19 3.35 12.82
C GLN A 180 14.07 3.46 11.29
N PRO A 181 15.14 3.91 10.60
CA PRO A 181 15.25 3.78 9.16
C PRO A 181 15.08 2.31 8.72
N ASN A 182 14.20 2.08 7.75
CA ASN A 182 13.96 0.77 7.17
C ASN A 182 13.48 0.94 5.73
N ALA A 183 13.48 -0.14 4.95
CA ALA A 183 12.72 -0.20 3.72
C ALA A 183 11.22 -0.11 4.03
N ARG A 184 10.49 0.68 3.25
CA ARG A 184 9.06 0.95 3.47
C ARG A 184 8.32 0.91 2.14
N SER A 185 7.06 0.50 2.20
CA SER A 185 6.10 0.73 1.13
C SER A 185 4.93 1.55 1.68
N ALA A 186 4.37 2.43 0.86
CA ALA A 186 3.22 3.24 1.25
C ALA A 186 2.35 3.59 0.05
N ILE A 187 1.09 3.88 0.35
CA ILE A 187 0.13 4.45 -0.59
C ILE A 187 -0.43 5.74 -0.03
N ALA A 188 -0.61 6.75 -0.87
CA ALA A 188 -1.16 8.03 -0.46
C ALA A 188 -2.18 8.59 -1.46
N LEU A 189 -3.08 9.42 -0.97
CA LEU A 189 -4.08 10.16 -1.76
C LEU A 189 -3.76 11.64 -1.66
N THR A 190 -3.63 12.32 -2.81
CA THR A 190 -3.44 13.77 -2.86
C THR A 190 -4.78 14.51 -2.74
N GLN A 191 -4.72 15.82 -2.55
CA GLN A 191 -5.93 16.65 -2.53
C GLN A 191 -6.69 16.65 -3.86
N ASN A 192 -5.97 16.45 -4.97
CA ASN A 192 -6.54 16.43 -6.33
C ASN A 192 -7.07 15.06 -6.75
N GLY A 193 -6.97 14.06 -5.87
CA GLY A 193 -7.45 12.71 -6.13
C GLY A 193 -6.42 11.76 -6.74
N ASP A 194 -5.18 12.23 -6.98
CA ASP A 194 -4.09 11.36 -7.44
C ASP A 194 -3.72 10.35 -6.35
N ILE A 195 -3.27 9.18 -6.79
CA ILE A 195 -2.75 8.13 -5.91
C ILE A 195 -1.24 8.07 -6.09
N LEU A 196 -0.51 8.13 -4.97
CA LEU A 196 0.94 7.97 -4.93
C LEU A 196 1.27 6.58 -4.41
N TRP A 197 2.08 5.84 -5.17
CA TRP A 197 2.72 4.62 -4.72
C TRP A 197 4.17 4.94 -4.39
N VAL A 198 4.61 4.57 -3.20
CA VAL A 198 5.96 4.86 -2.73
C VAL A 198 6.59 3.59 -2.21
N MET A 199 7.83 3.37 -2.64
CA MET A 199 8.70 2.33 -2.13
C MET A 199 10.06 2.95 -1.81
N VAL A 200 10.56 2.64 -0.63
CA VAL A 200 11.79 3.18 -0.05
C VAL A 200 12.76 2.02 0.13
N GLU A 201 13.94 2.15 -0.45
CA GLU A 201 15.00 1.16 -0.36
C GLU A 201 15.84 1.33 0.92
N GLN A 202 16.34 0.22 1.43
CA GLN A 202 17.35 0.13 2.47
C GLN A 202 18.48 -0.79 1.98
N GLN A 203 19.49 -0.22 1.35
CA GLN A 203 20.59 -0.99 0.74
C GLN A 203 21.87 -1.00 1.59
N SER A 204 22.14 0.05 2.36
CA SER A 204 23.42 0.22 3.06
C SER A 204 23.30 1.19 4.23
N SER A 205 24.38 1.38 4.99
CA SER A 205 24.44 2.45 6.00
C SER A 205 24.27 3.85 5.39
N ALA A 206 24.70 4.04 4.14
CA ALA A 206 24.52 5.28 3.39
C ALA A 206 23.09 5.42 2.82
N GLN A 207 22.35 4.32 2.68
CA GLN A 207 20.96 4.29 2.25
C GLN A 207 20.12 3.52 3.27
N PRO A 208 19.88 4.09 4.46
CA PRO A 208 19.30 3.37 5.59
C PRO A 208 17.77 3.23 5.48
N GLY A 209 17.15 3.79 4.44
CA GLY A 209 15.69 3.89 4.30
C GLY A 209 15.10 5.00 5.16
N LEU A 210 13.82 4.88 5.52
CA LEU A 210 13.07 5.92 6.27
C LEU A 210 12.36 5.35 7.50
N SER A 211 12.33 6.17 8.57
CA SER A 211 11.39 5.97 9.68
C SER A 211 9.98 6.37 9.25
N LEU A 212 8.96 5.92 9.97
CA LEU A 212 7.56 6.25 9.62
C LEU A 212 7.24 7.75 9.75
N PRO A 213 7.76 8.50 10.75
CA PRO A 213 7.63 9.96 10.77
C PRO A 213 8.30 10.63 9.57
N ALA A 214 9.49 10.16 9.16
CA ALA A 214 10.19 10.70 7.99
C ALA A 214 9.42 10.42 6.69
N LEU A 215 8.87 9.21 6.54
CA LEU A 215 8.02 8.84 5.41
C LEU A 215 6.72 9.67 5.36
N ALA A 216 6.08 9.91 6.51
CA ALA A 216 4.90 10.77 6.59
C ALA A 216 5.21 12.21 6.16
N ASN A 217 6.34 12.76 6.62
CA ASN A 217 6.80 14.09 6.24
C ASN A 217 7.11 14.17 4.74
N PHE A 218 7.79 13.16 4.19
CA PHE A 218 8.05 13.06 2.75
C PHE A 218 6.76 13.06 1.94
N LEU A 219 5.80 12.18 2.26
CA LEU A 219 4.51 12.10 1.56
C LEU A 219 3.74 13.42 1.63
N LYS A 220 3.79 14.10 2.79
CA LYS A 220 3.18 15.43 2.95
C LYS A 220 3.82 16.46 1.99
N GLN A 221 5.15 16.46 1.86
CA GLN A 221 5.86 17.31 0.90
C GLN A 221 5.51 16.99 -0.55
N GLN A 222 5.20 15.73 -0.86
CA GLN A 222 4.70 15.31 -2.18
C GLN A 222 3.21 15.65 -2.42
N GLY A 223 2.55 16.34 -1.48
CA GLY A 223 1.16 16.77 -1.62
C GLY A 223 0.11 15.74 -1.17
N ALA A 224 0.53 14.69 -0.45
CA ALA A 224 -0.41 13.73 0.13
C ALA A 224 -1.28 14.38 1.21
N LYS A 225 -2.59 14.13 1.13
CA LYS A 225 -3.59 14.49 2.14
C LYS A 225 -3.79 13.37 3.15
N THR A 226 -3.88 12.13 2.68
CA THR A 226 -3.96 10.92 3.50
C THR A 226 -2.92 9.92 3.01
N ALA A 227 -2.33 9.16 3.91
CA ALA A 227 -1.31 8.19 3.56
C ALA A 227 -1.37 6.98 4.50
N LEU A 228 -1.06 5.82 3.96
CA LEU A 228 -1.10 4.53 4.66
C LEU A 228 0.23 3.82 4.44
N ASN A 229 0.84 3.39 5.53
CA ASN A 229 1.98 2.49 5.47
C ASN A 229 1.52 1.07 5.08
N LEU A 230 2.29 0.41 4.23
CA LEU A 230 2.11 -0.97 3.79
C LEU A 230 3.18 -1.89 4.41
N ASP A 231 3.15 -3.18 4.08
CA ASP A 231 4.20 -4.10 4.49
C ASP A 231 5.58 -3.63 3.99
N GLY A 232 6.61 -3.79 4.81
CA GLY A 232 7.92 -3.15 4.62
C GLY A 232 9.08 -4.13 4.68
N GLY A 233 10.29 -3.61 4.91
CA GLY A 233 11.50 -4.43 5.02
C GLY A 233 11.71 -5.29 3.77
N SER A 234 12.07 -6.56 3.98
CA SER A 234 12.24 -7.57 2.92
C SER A 234 11.01 -7.83 2.05
N SER A 235 9.81 -7.43 2.49
CA SER A 235 8.58 -7.54 1.68
C SER A 235 8.42 -6.39 0.69
N SER A 236 9.16 -5.28 0.85
CA SER A 236 9.01 -4.11 -0.01
C SER A 236 9.49 -4.44 -1.41
N ALA A 237 8.60 -4.31 -2.40
CA ALA A 237 8.94 -4.50 -3.79
C ALA A 237 7.99 -3.70 -4.68
N LEU A 238 8.56 -3.05 -5.69
CA LEU A 238 7.83 -2.33 -6.72
C LEU A 238 8.29 -2.88 -8.07
N ALA A 239 7.36 -3.40 -8.86
CA ALA A 239 7.62 -3.66 -10.27
C ALA A 239 6.98 -2.54 -11.08
N TYR A 240 7.72 -1.93 -11.99
CA TYR A 240 7.28 -0.79 -12.79
C TYR A 240 7.97 -0.78 -14.14
N GLN A 241 7.19 -0.68 -15.23
CA GLN A 241 7.71 -0.60 -16.61
C GLN A 241 8.77 -1.67 -16.94
N GLY A 242 8.51 -2.92 -16.52
CA GLY A 242 9.42 -4.06 -16.77
C GLY A 242 10.68 -4.09 -15.90
N LYS A 243 10.84 -3.17 -14.94
CA LYS A 243 11.89 -3.21 -13.92
C LYS A 243 11.32 -3.62 -12.58
N VAL A 244 12.14 -4.26 -11.74
CA VAL A 244 11.78 -4.67 -10.38
C VAL A 244 12.75 -4.04 -9.39
N TYR A 245 12.20 -3.34 -8.41
CA TYR A 245 12.89 -2.68 -7.31
C TYR A 245 12.57 -3.43 -6.01
N THR A 246 13.56 -3.60 -5.13
CA THR A 246 13.42 -4.38 -3.88
C THR A 246 13.90 -3.58 -2.68
N GLY A 247 13.20 -3.71 -1.55
CA GLY A 247 13.45 -2.94 -0.33
C GLY A 247 14.78 -3.23 0.32
N GLN A 248 15.18 -4.49 0.32
CA GLN A 248 16.42 -4.92 0.96
C GLN A 248 17.16 -5.84 0.00
N ALA A 249 18.48 -5.67 -0.06
CA ALA A 249 19.35 -6.69 -0.64
C ALA A 249 19.50 -7.86 0.35
N ASP A 250 19.70 -9.07 -0.16
CA ASP A 250 20.10 -10.19 0.67
C ASP A 250 21.53 -9.99 1.23
N PRO A 251 21.99 -10.79 2.21
CA PRO A 251 23.33 -10.66 2.78
C PRO A 251 24.48 -10.80 1.76
N SER A 252 24.21 -11.34 0.56
CA SER A 252 25.16 -11.44 -0.55
C SER A 252 25.12 -10.24 -1.51
N GLY A 253 24.31 -9.22 -1.20
CA GLY A 253 24.13 -8.03 -2.02
C GLY A 253 23.19 -8.23 -3.20
N GLN A 254 22.52 -9.38 -3.32
CA GLN A 254 21.58 -9.64 -4.42
C GLN A 254 20.16 -9.19 -4.04
N SER A 255 19.51 -8.47 -4.95
CA SER A 255 18.10 -8.12 -4.83
C SER A 255 17.23 -9.36 -5.00
N ARG A 256 16.61 -9.87 -3.93
CA ARG A 256 15.66 -10.98 -3.99
C ARG A 256 14.26 -10.50 -3.62
N VAL A 257 13.32 -10.66 -4.55
CA VAL A 257 11.91 -10.40 -4.27
C VAL A 257 11.37 -11.52 -3.40
N ARG A 258 10.93 -11.18 -2.18
CA ARG A 258 10.28 -12.12 -1.28
C ARG A 258 8.85 -12.40 -1.75
N PRO A 259 8.35 -13.65 -1.64
CA PRO A 259 6.94 -13.92 -1.80
C PRO A 259 6.09 -13.21 -0.75
N VAL A 260 5.05 -12.52 -1.20
CA VAL A 260 4.07 -11.83 -0.36
C VAL A 260 2.68 -12.43 -0.54
N LYS A 261 1.73 -12.02 0.31
CA LYS A 261 0.34 -12.49 0.28
C LYS A 261 -0.61 -11.60 -0.49
N SER A 262 -0.27 -10.32 -0.65
CA SER A 262 -1.08 -9.39 -1.41
C SER A 262 -0.24 -8.35 -2.12
N VAL A 263 -0.75 -7.88 -3.26
CA VAL A 263 -0.17 -6.78 -4.05
C VAL A 263 -1.27 -5.88 -4.59
N LEU A 264 -0.97 -4.59 -4.70
CA LEU A 264 -1.75 -3.67 -5.51
C LEU A 264 -1.23 -3.72 -6.94
N ILE A 265 -2.14 -3.74 -7.91
CA ILE A 265 -1.81 -3.79 -9.33
C ILE A 265 -2.43 -2.58 -10.01
N LEU A 266 -1.61 -1.84 -10.75
CA LEU A 266 -2.06 -0.79 -11.63
C LEU A 266 -2.07 -1.32 -13.05
N GLN A 267 -3.20 -1.15 -13.74
CA GLN A 267 -3.40 -1.69 -15.08
C GLN A 267 -4.03 -0.64 -15.99
N GLU A 268 -3.68 -0.67 -17.28
CA GLU A 268 -4.49 -0.02 -18.31
C GLU A 268 -5.83 -0.74 -18.41
N LYS A 269 -6.95 -0.02 -18.50
CA LYS A 269 -8.22 -0.65 -18.87
C LYS A 269 -8.07 -1.23 -20.28
N ALA A 270 -8.60 -2.43 -20.48
CA ALA A 270 -8.69 -3.00 -21.82
C ALA A 270 -9.46 -2.04 -22.73
N SER A 271 -8.98 -1.84 -23.96
CA SER A 271 -9.76 -1.18 -25.00
C SER A 271 -11.06 -1.97 -25.18
N GLN A 272 -12.20 -1.30 -25.07
CA GLN A 272 -13.49 -1.87 -25.45
C GLN A 272 -13.57 -2.01 -26.97
#